data_AF-A0A1D6Q9K5-F1
#
_entry.id   AF-A0A1D6Q9K5-F1
#
_cell.length_a   1.000
_cell.length_b   1.000
_cell.length_c   1.000
_cell.angle_alpha   90.00
_cell.angle_beta   90.00
_cell.angle_gamma   90.00
#
_symmetry.space_group_name_H-M   'P 1'
#
loop_
_entity.id
_entity.type
_entity.pdbx_description
1 polymer ?
#
loop_
_entity_poly.entity_id
_entity_poly.type
_entity_poly.pdbx_seq_one_letter_code
_entity_poly.pdbx_strand_id
1 'polypeptide(L)'
;MVDYSKYSRVSKKTLGLQGGGEQIAIIRASGSITRTRSPLSAPSSGIVAEQLIEKIRTVRESEKYKAVILRIDSPGGDALASDLMWREIRLLANSKPVVASMSDVAASGGYYMAMAAPVIVAEKLTLTGSIGVVTGKFCLQKLYERIDFNKEIISKGRYAELNVNDQRPLRSDVALFTSCY
;
A
#
# COMPACT_ATOMS: atom_id res chain seq x y z
N MET A 1 27.16 -2.49 6.91
CA MET A 1 25.74 -2.15 7.15
C MET A 1 25.33 -2.73 8.50
N VAL A 2 24.66 -1.97 9.38
CA VAL A 2 24.26 -2.47 10.71
C VAL A 2 22.91 -3.17 10.56
N ASP A 3 22.89 -4.46 10.83
CA ASP A 3 21.69 -5.30 10.75
C ASP A 3 20.65 -4.92 11.83
N TYR A 4 19.35 -5.04 11.53
CA TYR A 4 18.27 -4.74 12.48
C TYR A 4 18.40 -5.54 13.78
N SER A 5 18.87 -6.78 13.69
CA SER A 5 19.16 -7.64 14.85
C SER A 5 20.26 -7.10 15.75
N LYS A 6 21.20 -6.31 15.20
CA LYS A 6 22.27 -5.64 15.95
C LYS A 6 21.75 -4.35 16.60
N TYR A 7 20.82 -3.67 15.93
CA TYR A 7 20.16 -2.47 16.44
C TYR A 7 19.20 -2.77 17.61
N SER A 8 18.42 -3.85 17.52
CA SER A 8 17.43 -4.22 18.55
C SER A 8 18.07 -4.71 19.86
N ARG A 9 19.35 -5.09 19.83
CA ARG A 9 20.13 -5.53 20.99
C ARG A 9 20.70 -4.38 21.82
N VAL A 10 20.64 -3.13 21.34
CA VAL A 10 21.12 -1.97 22.10
C VAL A 10 20.19 -1.71 23.28
N SER A 11 20.75 -1.72 24.49
CA SER A 11 20.02 -1.45 25.73
C SER A 11 19.42 -0.04 25.70
N LYS A 12 18.13 0.06 26.06
CA LYS A 12 17.39 1.33 26.17
C LYS A 12 18.08 2.34 27.09
N LYS A 13 18.82 1.86 28.09
CA LYS A 13 19.59 2.69 29.03
C LYS A 13 20.74 3.43 28.34
N THR A 14 21.36 2.82 27.33
CA THR A 14 22.43 3.42 26.50
C THR A 14 21.93 4.58 25.66
N LEU A 15 20.63 4.57 25.32
CA LEU A 15 19.97 5.60 24.53
C LEU A 15 19.38 6.72 25.40
N GLY A 16 19.63 6.73 26.73
CA GLY A 16 19.03 7.68 27.65
C GLY A 16 17.51 7.51 27.83
N LEU A 17 16.93 6.42 27.32
CA LEU A 17 15.51 6.12 27.44
C LEU A 17 15.26 5.46 28.81
N GLN A 18 15.08 6.27 29.86
CA GLN A 18 14.61 5.77 31.16
C GLN A 18 13.18 5.21 30.98
N GLY A 19 13.01 3.94 31.35
CA GLY A 19 11.71 3.26 31.26
C GLY A 19 10.74 3.80 32.31
N GLY A 20 9.59 4.31 31.86
CA GLY A 20 8.52 4.83 32.71
C GLY A 20 7.71 5.96 32.06
N GLY A 21 8.26 6.62 31.03
CA GLY A 21 7.62 7.73 30.33
C GLY A 21 6.66 7.33 29.20
N GLU A 22 5.91 8.33 28.73
CA GLU A 22 5.06 8.30 27.55
C GLU A 22 5.78 7.69 26.33
N GLN A 23 5.10 6.82 25.58
CA GLN A 23 5.71 6.11 24.46
C GLN A 23 5.20 6.62 23.12
N ILE A 24 6.08 6.58 22.12
CA ILE A 24 5.74 6.87 20.72
C ILE A 24 5.80 5.56 19.95
N ALA A 25 4.72 5.22 19.26
CA ALA A 25 4.68 4.03 18.41
C ALA A 25 5.31 4.34 17.05
N ILE A 26 6.18 3.45 16.55
CA ILE A 26 6.72 3.54 15.20
C ILE A 26 6.13 2.40 14.38
N ILE A 27 5.29 2.76 13.40
CA ILE A 27 4.69 1.82 12.46
C ILE A 27 5.46 1.90 11.15
N ARG A 28 6.13 0.81 10.76
CA ARG A 28 6.89 0.72 9.51
C ARG A 28 6.04 0.07 8.43
N ALA A 29 5.88 0.75 7.31
CA ALA A 29 5.21 0.27 6.12
C ALA A 29 6.23 0.28 4.97
N SER A 30 6.79 -0.89 4.65
CA SER A 30 7.87 -1.01 3.66
C SER A 30 7.57 -2.09 2.61
N GLY A 31 7.83 -1.74 1.35
CA GLY A 31 7.61 -2.57 0.17
C GLY A 31 6.23 -2.38 -0.46
N SER A 32 5.90 -3.22 -1.45
CA SER A 32 4.66 -3.12 -2.22
C SER A 32 3.41 -3.42 -1.37
N ILE A 33 2.30 -2.72 -1.67
CA ILE A 33 1.04 -2.86 -0.94
C ILE A 33 0.20 -3.99 -1.53
N THR A 34 -0.18 -4.95 -0.68
CA THR A 34 -1.09 -6.04 -1.02
C THR A 34 -2.24 -6.13 -0.01
N ARG A 35 -3.39 -6.64 -0.46
CA ARG A 35 -4.58 -6.78 0.38
C ARG A 35 -4.43 -7.93 1.37
N THR A 36 -4.12 -9.12 0.85
CA THR A 36 -4.00 -10.35 1.61
C THR A 36 -2.61 -10.95 1.43
N ARG A 37 -2.19 -11.76 2.40
CA ARG A 37 -0.97 -12.57 2.26
C ARG A 37 -1.23 -13.64 1.20
N SER A 38 -0.55 -13.54 0.06
CA SER A 38 -0.57 -14.64 -0.91
C SER A 38 0.24 -15.81 -0.34
N PRO A 39 -0.26 -17.06 -0.42
CA PRO A 39 0.51 -18.26 -0.03
C PRO A 39 1.83 -18.41 -0.81
N LEU A 40 1.91 -17.78 -1.99
CA LEU A 40 3.07 -17.80 -2.88
C LEU A 40 3.98 -16.57 -2.71
N SER A 41 3.59 -15.59 -1.89
CA SER A 41 4.44 -14.44 -1.62
C SER A 41 5.53 -14.82 -0.62
N ALA A 42 6.78 -14.48 -0.96
CA ALA A 42 7.90 -14.62 -0.05
C ALA A 42 7.57 -13.93 1.29
N PRO A 43 7.93 -14.51 2.45
CA PRO A 43 7.49 -14.08 3.79
C PRO A 43 7.91 -12.67 4.21
N SER A 44 8.66 -11.94 3.37
CA SER A 44 9.30 -10.66 3.71
C SER A 44 9.01 -9.50 2.75
N SER A 45 8.30 -9.68 1.64
CA SER A 45 8.22 -8.61 0.63
C SER A 45 6.88 -7.87 0.65
N GLY A 46 6.74 -6.86 1.50
CA GLY A 46 5.72 -5.82 1.32
C GLY A 46 4.80 -5.53 2.50
N ILE A 47 3.90 -4.58 2.27
CA ILE A 47 2.89 -4.12 3.20
C ILE A 47 1.63 -4.97 2.98
N VAL A 48 1.26 -5.76 3.98
CA VAL A 48 -0.04 -6.46 4.00
C VAL A 48 -1.05 -5.61 4.75
N ALA A 49 -2.10 -5.15 4.06
CA ALA A 49 -3.05 -4.19 4.62
C ALA A 49 -3.73 -4.67 5.90
N GLU A 50 -4.18 -5.93 5.95
CA GLU A 50 -4.82 -6.51 7.14
C GLU A 50 -3.93 -6.41 8.38
N GLN A 51 -2.64 -6.75 8.23
CA GLN A 51 -1.67 -6.72 9.34
C GLN A 51 -1.33 -5.30 9.76
N LEU A 52 -1.25 -4.36 8.82
CA LEU A 52 -0.98 -2.96 9.14
C LEU A 52 -2.19 -2.33 9.85
N ILE A 53 -3.40 -2.60 9.36
CA ILE A 53 -4.65 -2.12 9.94
C ILE A 53 -4.80 -2.63 11.37
N GLU A 54 -4.54 -3.92 11.62
CA GLU A 54 -4.58 -4.49 12.96
C GLU A 54 -3.60 -3.77 13.91
N LYS A 55 -2.34 -3.56 13.47
CA LYS A 55 -1.34 -2.80 14.24
C LYS A 55 -1.81 -1.37 14.54
N ILE A 56 -2.39 -0.69 13.55
CA ILE A 56 -2.93 0.67 13.72
C ILE A 56 -4.04 0.69 14.77
N ARG A 57 -4.96 -0.29 14.74
CA ARG A 57 -6.04 -0.42 15.73
C ARG A 57 -5.51 -0.68 17.13
N THR A 58 -4.58 -1.62 17.28
CA THR A 58 -3.93 -1.89 18.58
C THR A 58 -3.25 -0.64 19.15
N VAL A 59 -2.56 0.14 18.29
CA VAL A 59 -1.91 1.39 18.72
C VAL A 59 -2.94 2.46 19.05
N ARG A 60 -4.04 2.57 18.30
CA ARG A 60 -5.13 3.52 18.56
C ARG A 60 -5.77 3.27 19.93
N GLU A 61 -6.07 2.01 20.25
CA GLU A 61 -6.77 1.61 21.48
C GLU A 61 -5.88 1.58 22.72
N SER A 62 -4.55 1.48 22.56
CA SER A 62 -3.63 1.40 23.70
C SER A 62 -3.31 2.77 24.30
N GLU A 63 -3.63 3.00 25.58
CA GLU A 63 -3.29 4.26 26.28
C GLU A 63 -1.77 4.50 26.47
N LYS A 64 -0.97 3.45 26.27
CA LYS A 64 0.49 3.46 26.39
C LYS A 64 1.17 4.39 25.38
N TYR A 65 0.61 4.48 24.18
CA TYR A 65 1.17 5.27 23.08
C TYR A 65 0.50 6.63 22.99
N LYS A 66 1.27 7.70 23.14
CA LYS A 66 0.80 9.09 23.08
C LYS A 66 0.85 9.69 21.68
N ALA A 67 1.75 9.19 20.83
CA ALA A 67 1.89 9.62 19.45
C ALA A 67 2.34 8.47 18.56
N VAL A 68 2.20 8.65 17.24
CA VAL A 68 2.57 7.64 16.24
C VAL A 68 3.41 8.26 15.12
N ILE A 69 4.49 7.58 14.77
CA ILE A 69 5.27 7.86 13.57
C ILE A 69 4.97 6.74 12.56
N LEU A 70 4.40 7.10 11.43
CA LEU A 70 4.19 6.21 10.30
C LEU A 70 5.36 6.35 9.33
N ARG A 71 6.29 5.41 9.35
CA ARG A 71 7.45 5.39 8.45
C ARG A 71 7.08 4.63 7.16
N ILE A 72 7.03 5.35 6.04
CA ILE A 72 6.56 4.85 4.74
C ILE A 72 7.75 4.70 3.81
N ASP A 73 7.88 3.51 3.22
CA ASP A 73 8.88 3.17 2.21
C ASP A 73 8.25 2.23 1.16
N SER A 74 7.40 2.78 0.29
CA SER A 74 6.56 2.01 -0.62
C SER A 74 6.40 2.64 -2.00
N PRO A 75 6.52 1.85 -3.09
CA PRO A 75 6.18 2.29 -4.44
C PRO A 75 4.66 2.32 -4.71
N GLY A 76 3.82 1.87 -3.75
CA GLY A 76 2.38 1.71 -3.93
C GLY A 76 1.96 0.25 -4.10
N GLY A 77 0.78 0.04 -4.69
CA GLY A 77 0.22 -1.30 -4.91
C GLY A 77 -1.30 -1.28 -5.01
N ASP A 78 -1.96 -2.24 -4.36
CA ASP A 78 -3.42 -2.39 -4.42
C ASP A 78 -4.14 -1.12 -3.91
N ALA A 79 -4.98 -0.54 -4.77
CA ALA A 79 -5.67 0.72 -4.50
C ALA A 79 -6.66 0.61 -3.33
N LEU A 80 -7.44 -0.48 -3.27
CA LEU A 80 -8.41 -0.69 -2.18
C LEU A 80 -7.71 -0.96 -0.85
N ALA A 81 -6.62 -1.72 -0.87
CA ALA A 81 -5.78 -1.95 0.31
C ALA A 81 -5.21 -0.64 0.85
N SER A 82 -4.76 0.24 -0.05
CA SER A 82 -4.27 1.58 0.30
C SER A 82 -5.37 2.45 0.91
N ASP A 83 -6.60 2.39 0.39
CA ASP A 83 -7.77 3.12 0.92
C ASP A 83 -8.20 2.65 2.31
N LEU A 84 -8.24 1.33 2.54
CA LEU A 84 -8.56 0.77 3.85
C LEU A 84 -7.52 1.20 4.90
N MET A 85 -6.23 1.20 4.53
CA MET A 85 -5.17 1.70 5.41
C MET A 85 -5.28 3.20 5.65
N TRP A 86 -5.53 3.99 4.60
CA TRP A 86 -5.76 5.44 4.72
C TRP A 86 -6.86 5.76 5.73
N ARG A 87 -8.00 5.07 5.63
CA ARG A 87 -9.13 5.24 6.55
C ARG A 87 -8.73 4.97 8.00
N GLU A 88 -7.99 3.89 8.27
CA GLU A 88 -7.59 3.55 9.64
C GLU A 88 -6.52 4.49 10.19
N ILE A 89 -5.59 4.97 9.35
CA ILE A 89 -4.63 6.02 9.73
C ILE A 89 -5.39 7.31 10.06
N ARG A 90 -6.42 7.66 9.30
CA ARG A 90 -7.24 8.85 9.56
C ARG A 90 -7.99 8.75 10.88
N LEU A 91 -8.55 7.58 11.19
CA LEU A 91 -9.19 7.33 12.48
C LEU A 91 -8.18 7.41 13.63
N LEU A 92 -6.96 6.88 13.44
CA LEU A 92 -5.88 7.02 14.42
C LEU A 92 -5.49 8.50 14.63
N ALA A 93 -5.39 9.28 13.55
CA ALA A 93 -5.06 10.71 13.61
C ALA A 93 -6.11 11.56 14.34
N ASN A 94 -7.37 11.13 14.36
CA ASN A 94 -8.43 11.78 15.13
C ASN A 94 -8.29 11.52 16.64
N SER A 95 -7.64 10.43 17.05
CA SER A 95 -7.46 10.06 18.46
C SER A 95 -6.11 10.46 19.02
N LYS A 96 -5.06 10.47 18.18
CA LYS A 96 -3.66 10.67 18.59
C LYS A 96 -2.87 11.41 17.52
N PRO A 97 -1.85 12.21 17.89
CA PRO A 97 -0.93 12.80 16.93
C PRO A 97 -0.25 11.73 16.06
N VAL A 98 -0.36 11.89 14.73
CA VAL A 98 0.28 11.04 13.73
C VAL A 98 1.18 11.88 12.85
N VAL A 99 2.43 11.46 12.70
CA VAL A 99 3.37 12.04 11.73
C VAL A 99 3.73 10.97 10.70
N ALA A 100 3.45 11.24 9.43
CA ALA A 100 3.96 10.44 8.33
C ALA A 100 5.40 10.86 8.02
N SER A 101 6.31 9.91 8.01
CA SER A 101 7.70 10.09 7.64
C SER A 101 7.99 9.26 6.40
N MET A 102 8.19 9.93 5.27
CA MET A 102 8.55 9.29 4.01
C MET A 102 10.04 8.94 4.01
N SER A 103 10.37 7.73 3.55
CA SER A 103 11.74 7.23 3.41
C SER A 103 12.24 7.46 1.99
N ASP A 104 12.77 6.42 1.33
CA ASP A 104 13.37 6.54 0.01
C ASP A 104 12.27 6.64 -1.05
N VAL A 105 11.19 5.86 -0.89
CA VAL A 105 10.03 5.88 -1.79
C VAL A 105 8.73 6.01 -1.00
N ALA A 106 7.84 6.92 -1.41
CA ALA A 106 6.47 7.02 -0.91
C ALA A 106 5.56 7.48 -2.04
N ALA A 107 5.30 6.60 -3.01
CA ALA A 107 4.57 6.90 -4.24
C ALA A 107 3.24 6.12 -4.32
N SER A 108 2.30 6.59 -5.16
CA SER A 108 0.99 5.98 -5.39
C SER A 108 0.27 5.64 -4.08
N GLY A 109 0.00 4.36 -3.79
CA GLY A 109 -0.61 3.93 -2.52
C GLY A 109 0.17 4.35 -1.26
N GLY A 110 1.49 4.44 -1.32
CA GLY A 110 2.32 4.94 -0.22
C GLY A 110 2.13 6.44 0.05
N TYR A 111 2.04 7.24 -1.02
CA TYR A 111 1.65 8.65 -0.92
C TYR A 111 0.22 8.78 -0.39
N TYR A 112 -0.69 7.94 -0.89
CA TYR A 112 -2.08 7.93 -0.47
C TYR A 112 -2.19 7.72 1.04
N MET A 113 -1.53 6.70 1.60
CA MET A 113 -1.47 6.50 3.06
C MET A 113 -0.93 7.71 3.82
N ALA A 114 0.13 8.35 3.31
CA ALA A 114 0.74 9.50 3.97
C ALA A 114 -0.24 10.68 4.12
N MET A 115 -1.11 10.89 3.12
CA MET A 115 -2.14 11.93 3.13
C MET A 115 -3.17 11.80 4.25
N ALA A 116 -3.29 10.62 4.89
CA ALA A 116 -4.15 10.48 6.07
C ALA A 116 -3.61 11.20 7.31
N ALA A 117 -2.28 11.36 7.40
CA ALA A 117 -1.62 11.97 8.54
C ALA A 117 -1.70 13.51 8.48
N PRO A 118 -1.90 14.19 9.62
CA PRO A 118 -1.90 15.66 9.68
C PRO A 118 -0.56 16.30 9.30
N VAL A 119 0.56 15.62 9.57
CA VAL A 119 1.91 16.11 9.28
C VAL A 119 2.63 15.08 8.44
N ILE A 120 3.23 15.53 7.34
CA ILE A 120 4.04 14.72 6.42
C ILE A 120 5.44 15.32 6.38
N VAL A 121 6.45 14.49 6.63
CA VAL A 121 7.87 14.84 6.54
C VAL A 121 8.52 13.97 5.48
N ALA A 122 9.17 14.60 4.51
CA ALA A 122 9.91 13.96 3.44
C ALA A 122 11.30 14.58 3.31
N GLU A 123 12.27 13.80 2.83
CA GLU A 123 13.61 14.29 2.48
C GLU A 123 13.59 14.78 1.02
N LYS A 124 14.54 15.64 0.62
CA LYS A 124 14.56 16.22 -0.74
C LYS A 124 14.71 15.16 -1.83
N LEU A 125 15.35 14.03 -1.54
CA LEU A 125 15.57 12.91 -2.44
C LEU A 125 14.49 11.82 -2.32
N THR A 126 13.50 11.98 -1.43
CA THR A 126 12.37 11.04 -1.34
C THR A 126 11.61 11.02 -2.66
N LEU A 127 11.51 9.84 -3.29
CA LEU A 127 10.69 9.65 -4.48
C LEU A 127 9.22 9.53 -4.05
N THR A 128 8.41 10.52 -4.37
CA THR A 128 7.00 10.57 -3.97
C THR A 128 6.10 11.04 -5.12
N GLY A 129 4.78 11.10 -4.89
CA GLY A 129 3.78 11.38 -5.92
C GLY A 129 3.29 10.12 -6.60
N SER A 130 3.33 10.07 -7.94
CA SER A 130 2.67 9.01 -8.75
C SER A 130 1.16 8.91 -8.46
N ILE A 131 0.49 10.07 -8.45
CA ILE A 131 -0.94 10.20 -8.20
C ILE A 131 -1.68 9.81 -9.48
N GLY A 132 -2.34 8.65 -9.45
CA GLY A 132 -3.14 8.11 -10.56
C GLY A 132 -3.32 6.61 -10.42
N VAL A 133 -4.36 6.06 -11.03
CA VAL A 133 -4.63 4.63 -11.08
C VAL A 133 -4.40 4.12 -12.50
N VAL A 134 -3.60 3.07 -12.65
CA VAL A 134 -3.37 2.44 -13.95
C VAL A 134 -3.97 1.04 -13.96
N THR A 135 -4.77 0.76 -14.98
CA THR A 135 -5.30 -0.58 -15.26
C THR A 135 -5.10 -0.90 -16.74
N GLY A 136 -4.97 -2.19 -17.06
CA GLY A 136 -4.70 -2.63 -18.43
C GLY A 136 -5.17 -4.06 -18.66
N LYS A 137 -5.44 -4.38 -19.92
CA LYS A 137 -5.82 -5.71 -20.38
C LYS A 137 -4.94 -6.12 -21.54
N PHE A 138 -4.44 -7.35 -21.53
CA PHE A 138 -3.74 -7.91 -22.67
C PHE A 138 -4.70 -8.12 -23.84
N CYS A 139 -4.26 -7.73 -25.04
CA CYS A 139 -4.95 -8.04 -26.29
C CYS A 139 -4.11 -9.06 -27.05
N LEU A 140 -4.54 -10.32 -27.02
CA LEU A 140 -3.85 -11.47 -27.60
C LEU A 140 -4.41 -11.87 -28.97
N GLN A 141 -5.29 -11.05 -29.55
CA GLN A 141 -5.92 -11.30 -30.85
C GLN A 141 -4.91 -11.78 -31.91
N LYS A 142 -3.86 -11.00 -32.16
CA LYS A 142 -2.85 -11.31 -33.18
C LYS A 142 -2.01 -12.54 -32.85
N LEU A 143 -1.88 -12.89 -31.56
CA LEU A 143 -1.19 -14.09 -31.15
C LEU A 143 -2.04 -15.32 -31.51
N TYR A 144 -3.32 -15.30 -31.14
CA TYR A 144 -4.27 -16.36 -31.43
C TYR A 144 -4.48 -16.59 -32.92
N GLU A 145 -4.55 -15.53 -33.71
CA GLU A 145 -4.60 -15.59 -35.19
C GLU A 145 -3.38 -16.31 -35.78
N ARG A 146 -2.19 -16.18 -35.18
CA ARG A 146 -0.95 -16.81 -35.69
C ARG A 146 -0.84 -18.28 -35.34
N ILE A 147 -1.42 -18.71 -34.23
CA ILE A 147 -1.35 -20.09 -33.74
C ILE A 147 -2.61 -20.89 -34.04
N ASP A 148 -3.53 -20.31 -34.82
CA ASP A 148 -4.83 -20.89 -35.19
C ASP A 148 -5.65 -21.36 -33.97
N PHE A 149 -5.64 -20.56 -32.92
CA PHE A 149 -6.34 -20.86 -31.67
C PHE A 149 -7.60 -20.01 -31.53
N ASN A 150 -8.77 -20.65 -31.48
CA ASN A 150 -10.04 -19.96 -31.25
C ASN A 150 -10.59 -20.22 -29.84
N LYS A 151 -10.91 -19.14 -29.11
CA LYS A 151 -11.46 -19.15 -27.75
C LYS A 151 -12.84 -18.51 -27.76
N GLU A 152 -13.87 -19.34 -27.73
CA GLU A 152 -15.25 -18.86 -27.63
C GLU A 152 -15.66 -18.62 -26.17
N ILE A 153 -16.28 -17.48 -25.90
CA ILE A 153 -16.77 -17.12 -24.56
C ILE A 153 -18.28 -16.92 -24.66
N ILE A 154 -19.03 -17.67 -23.86
CA ILE A 154 -20.47 -17.48 -23.69
C ILE A 154 -20.66 -16.65 -22.42
N SER A 155 -21.28 -15.47 -22.56
CA SER A 155 -21.51 -14.57 -21.43
C SER A 155 -22.89 -13.90 -21.53
N LYS A 156 -23.38 -13.39 -20.39
CA LYS A 156 -24.63 -12.62 -20.32
C LYS A 156 -24.36 -11.29 -19.63
N GLY A 157 -24.52 -10.19 -20.37
CA GLY A 157 -24.40 -8.82 -19.88
C GLY A 157 -23.35 -7.98 -20.62
N ARG A 158 -23.60 -6.67 -20.73
CA ARG A 158 -22.79 -5.74 -21.56
C ARG A 158 -21.29 -5.71 -21.23
N TYR A 159 -20.94 -5.88 -19.95
CA TYR A 159 -19.57 -5.79 -19.43
C TYR A 159 -19.02 -7.12 -18.88
N ALA A 160 -19.73 -8.24 -19.07
CA ALA A 160 -19.36 -9.53 -18.49
C ALA A 160 -17.98 -10.05 -18.96
N GLU A 161 -17.55 -9.63 -20.14
CA GLU A 161 -16.32 -10.09 -20.78
C GLU A 161 -15.12 -9.15 -20.59
N LEU A 162 -15.27 -8.05 -19.85
CA LEU A 162 -14.32 -6.93 -19.84
C LEU A 162 -12.88 -7.36 -19.55
N ASN A 163 -12.69 -8.25 -18.57
CA ASN A 163 -11.38 -8.74 -18.15
C ASN A 163 -11.03 -10.15 -18.66
N VAL A 164 -12.00 -10.89 -19.21
CA VAL A 164 -11.85 -12.31 -19.57
C VAL A 164 -11.61 -12.49 -21.07
N ASN A 165 -12.13 -11.57 -21.88
CA ASN A 165 -12.00 -11.59 -23.33
C ASN A 165 -10.73 -10.82 -23.75
N ASP A 166 -9.65 -11.55 -23.93
CA ASP A 166 -8.34 -11.14 -24.44
C ASP A 166 -8.25 -11.21 -25.97
N GLN A 167 -9.25 -11.77 -26.66
CA GLN A 167 -9.27 -11.89 -28.12
C GLN A 167 -9.61 -10.58 -28.84
N ARG A 168 -10.06 -9.55 -28.14
CA ARG A 168 -10.40 -8.25 -28.75
C ARG A 168 -9.92 -7.05 -27.92
N PRO A 169 -9.66 -5.91 -28.57
CA PRO A 169 -9.37 -4.66 -27.88
C PRO A 169 -10.49 -4.24 -26.90
N LEU A 170 -10.14 -3.36 -25.96
CA LEU A 170 -11.17 -2.70 -25.14
C LEU A 170 -12.06 -1.86 -26.05
N ARG A 171 -13.37 -1.89 -25.78
CA ARG A 171 -14.31 -1.02 -26.46
C ARG A 171 -14.05 0.43 -26.02
N SER A 172 -14.23 1.38 -26.94
CA SER A 172 -13.92 2.80 -26.71
C SER A 172 -14.75 3.41 -25.58
N ASP A 173 -16.01 3.00 -25.42
CA ASP A 173 -16.89 3.43 -24.32
C ASP A 173 -16.40 2.97 -22.94
N VAL A 174 -15.68 1.85 -22.88
CA VAL A 174 -15.12 1.28 -21.64
C VAL A 174 -13.71 1.81 -21.36
N ALA A 175 -12.92 2.05 -22.40
CA ALA A 175 -11.54 2.56 -22.27
C ALA A 175 -11.50 3.94 -21.59
N LEU A 176 -12.51 4.79 -21.84
CA LEU A 176 -12.67 6.08 -21.17
C LEU A 176 -12.98 5.92 -19.67
N PHE A 177 -13.76 4.89 -19.31
CA PHE A 177 -14.14 4.63 -17.91
C PHE A 177 -12.93 4.24 -17.05
N THR A 178 -11.94 3.57 -17.65
CA THR A 178 -10.67 3.23 -17.00
C THR A 178 -9.67 4.39 -16.91
N SER A 179 -9.90 5.49 -17.63
CA SER A 179 -9.04 6.68 -17.64
C SER A 179 -9.44 7.75 -16.62
N CYS A 180 -10.63 7.63 -16.00
CA CYS A 180 -11.19 8.63 -15.09
C CYS A 180 -10.96 8.33 -13.60
N TYR A 181 -9.98 7.49 -13.27
CA TYR A 181 -9.51 7.27 -11.90
C TYR A 181 -8.08 7.79 -11.70
#